data_AF-A0A2E2K7U9-F1
#
_entry.id   AF-A0A2E2K7U9-F1
#
_cell.length_a   1.000
_cell.length_b   1.000
_cell.length_c   1.000
_cell.angle_alpha   90.00
_cell.angle_beta   90.00
_cell.angle_gamma   90.00
#
_symmetry.space_group_name_H-M   'P 1'
#
loop_
_entity.id
_entity.type
_entity.pdbx_description
1 polymer ?
#
loop_
_entity_poly.entity_id
_entity_poly.type
_entity_poly.pdbx_seq_one_letter_code
_entity_poly.pdbx_strand_id
1 'polypeptide(L)'
;MHAEQLEIAGFLAQHPPFNELPETALHEIAQQVEISYYRAGRDILQFREPIQDLYVVRSGVVETFRRTGELYNRLGEGGIFGQLGLMMNRRVRFPVKALEDTLLYCIPVTLFNELCDRFDTFADYFEAEDDALLRNAISAQAENNDLTTVKVKELITRELVTCASDTSIRDAALQMTEHGVSLLLVTDSTTPAASNDASPPIAGILTDRDMRSRVMAEGLSFDRPVGEVMTEELVTLDDNAYVFEAMLSMLRFNVHHLPIMHRRRCIGVISMSDILRHESQSSILLARGIFAQQSVDGLKYYAQQLPAVFVRMANEDANSHMIGSAMSVIGRSFKQRLLELAEEKLGPPPVPYSFLALGSMARNEQLIVTDQDNAIILHNDYREDRHGRYFEELARFVSDGLAECGYPYCSGNIMATNPAYRVSLDEWKQQFSDWIEKPQPKALLNSCIFFDLDSVWGEDKLAEELRQFVADKAPKHRAFLASMARNALNRTPPLGFFKEFVLEQDGKHRNSINLKRRGTAPLTDAIRVHALAVGSKAQNSFERIEDIKQAGLLPSGKAQDLSDALEYLSIVRARHQALAIQAGEEPDNNVQPEMLSSFERRNLKEAFRVLHNAQNFLKFRYKSNVRV
;
A
#
# COMPACT_ATOMS: atom_id res chain seq x y z
N MET A 1 -8.36 41.47 -42.49
CA MET A 1 -8.53 40.25 -41.66
C MET A 1 -10.02 40.10 -41.41
N HIS A 2 -10.60 38.92 -41.68
CA HIS A 2 -12.05 38.71 -41.47
C HIS A 2 -12.34 38.67 -39.95
N ALA A 3 -13.49 39.18 -39.50
CA ALA A 3 -13.82 39.31 -38.08
C ALA A 3 -13.71 37.98 -37.30
N GLU A 4 -13.99 36.86 -37.96
CA GLU A 4 -13.87 35.50 -37.42
C GLU A 4 -12.42 35.11 -37.09
N GLN A 5 -11.45 35.50 -37.91
CA GLN A 5 -10.03 35.20 -37.68
C GLN A 5 -9.48 35.94 -36.47
N LEU A 6 -9.98 37.16 -36.22
CA LEU A 6 -9.63 37.93 -35.02
C LEU A 6 -10.21 37.28 -33.76
N GLU A 7 -11.39 36.68 -33.84
CA GLU A 7 -12.00 35.97 -32.71
C GLU A 7 -11.26 34.67 -32.39
N ILE A 8 -10.87 33.87 -33.41
CA ILE A 8 -10.08 32.65 -33.21
C ILE A 8 -8.72 32.98 -32.60
N ALA A 9 -7.99 33.96 -33.15
CA ALA A 9 -6.70 34.37 -32.63
C ALA A 9 -6.81 34.89 -31.18
N GLY A 10 -7.83 35.71 -30.91
CA GLY A 10 -8.09 36.25 -29.57
C GLY A 10 -8.50 35.18 -28.54
N PHE A 11 -9.18 34.12 -28.97
CA PHE A 11 -9.47 32.97 -28.12
C PHE A 11 -8.20 32.18 -27.80
N LEU A 12 -7.42 31.80 -28.82
CA LEU A 12 -6.20 31.04 -28.64
C LEU A 12 -5.21 31.78 -27.73
N ALA A 13 -5.07 33.11 -27.89
CA ALA A 13 -4.21 33.94 -27.05
C ALA A 13 -4.49 33.86 -25.54
N GLN A 14 -5.67 33.37 -25.12
CA GLN A 14 -6.06 33.24 -23.71
C GLN A 14 -5.71 31.87 -23.10
N HIS A 15 -5.30 30.89 -23.92
CA HIS A 15 -5.12 29.50 -23.49
C HIS A 15 -3.71 28.99 -23.80
N PRO A 16 -3.02 28.35 -22.84
CA PRO A 16 -1.76 27.67 -23.10
C PRO A 16 -1.89 26.55 -24.14
N PRO A 17 -0.85 26.29 -24.95
CA PRO A 17 0.41 27.04 -25.06
C PRO A 17 0.33 28.28 -25.96
N PHE A 18 -0.83 28.55 -26.57
CA PHE A 18 -0.98 29.60 -27.58
C PHE A 18 -0.83 31.02 -27.03
N ASN A 19 -1.09 31.23 -25.74
CA ASN A 19 -0.89 32.51 -25.05
C ASN A 19 0.58 33.00 -25.05
N GLU A 20 1.53 32.11 -25.31
CA GLU A 20 2.96 32.45 -25.40
C GLU A 20 3.45 32.68 -26.84
N LEU A 21 2.58 32.44 -27.83
CA LEU A 21 2.93 32.65 -29.24
C LEU A 21 2.83 34.14 -29.63
N PRO A 22 3.72 34.63 -30.52
CA PRO A 22 3.58 35.97 -31.09
C PRO A 22 2.26 36.14 -31.84
N GLU A 23 1.71 37.36 -31.86
CA GLU A 23 0.45 37.67 -32.58
C GLU A 23 0.48 37.23 -34.05
N THR A 24 1.63 37.32 -34.71
CA THR A 24 1.81 36.87 -36.10
C THR A 24 1.57 35.37 -36.27
N ALA A 25 1.99 34.54 -35.31
CA ALA A 25 1.76 33.10 -35.32
C ALA A 25 0.30 32.76 -34.98
N LEU A 26 -0.33 33.48 -34.06
CA LEU A 26 -1.76 33.33 -33.76
C LEU A 26 -2.64 33.66 -34.96
N HIS A 27 -2.27 34.68 -35.74
CA HIS A 27 -2.96 35.01 -36.98
C HIS A 27 -2.76 33.96 -38.07
N GLU A 28 -1.57 33.36 -38.15
CA GLU A 28 -1.28 32.25 -39.05
C GLU A 28 -2.12 31.01 -38.71
N ILE A 29 -2.26 30.69 -37.41
CA ILE A 29 -3.14 29.62 -36.93
C ILE A 29 -4.60 29.91 -37.27
N ALA A 30 -5.07 31.13 -36.98
CA ALA A 30 -6.45 31.51 -37.26
C ALA A 30 -6.83 31.49 -38.75
N GLN A 31 -5.86 31.52 -39.66
CA GLN A 31 -6.10 31.40 -41.12
C GLN A 31 -6.22 29.95 -41.59
N GLN A 32 -5.70 28.98 -40.84
CA GLN A 32 -5.58 27.58 -41.24
C GLN A 32 -6.40 26.62 -40.38
N VAL A 33 -7.01 27.11 -39.30
CA VAL A 33 -7.90 26.32 -38.43
C VAL A 33 -9.20 25.97 -39.14
N GLU A 34 -9.60 24.70 -39.04
CA GLU A 34 -10.94 24.25 -39.38
C GLU A 34 -11.84 24.18 -38.14
N ILE A 35 -13.10 24.56 -38.29
CA ILE A 35 -14.08 24.53 -37.20
C ILE A 35 -14.98 23.30 -37.35
N SER A 36 -15.00 22.46 -36.33
CA SER A 36 -15.85 21.26 -36.30
C SER A 36 -16.86 21.32 -35.15
N TYR A 37 -18.11 20.92 -35.41
CA TYR A 37 -19.17 20.86 -34.41
C TYR A 37 -19.65 19.42 -34.20
N TYR A 38 -19.74 19.02 -32.93
CA TYR A 38 -20.19 17.70 -32.52
C TYR A 38 -21.35 17.83 -31.53
N ARG A 39 -22.43 17.07 -31.76
CA ARG A 39 -23.56 16.98 -30.83
C ARG A 39 -23.19 16.14 -29.60
N ALA A 40 -23.82 16.45 -28.47
CA ALA A 40 -23.70 15.68 -27.24
C ALA A 40 -23.84 14.16 -27.48
N GLY A 41 -22.92 13.38 -26.92
CA GLY A 41 -22.87 11.92 -27.00
C GLY A 41 -22.27 11.35 -28.29
N ARG A 42 -21.75 12.16 -29.21
CA ARG A 42 -21.06 11.67 -30.43
C ARG A 42 -19.57 11.42 -30.18
N ASP A 43 -19.05 10.37 -30.80
CA ASP A 43 -17.61 10.11 -30.83
C ASP A 43 -16.93 11.14 -31.75
N ILE A 44 -15.86 11.74 -31.26
CA ILE A 44 -15.01 12.71 -31.96
C ILE A 44 -13.79 11.98 -32.51
N LEU A 45 -13.13 11.17 -31.69
CA LEU A 45 -11.98 10.35 -32.09
C LEU A 45 -12.12 8.90 -31.62
N GLN A 46 -11.73 7.94 -32.46
CA GLN A 46 -11.75 6.49 -32.18
C GLN A 46 -10.35 5.88 -32.09
N PHE A 47 -10.18 4.87 -31.25
CA PHE A 47 -8.87 4.24 -31.01
C PHE A 47 -8.25 3.70 -32.32
N ARG A 48 -6.96 4.00 -32.55
CA ARG A 48 -6.15 3.58 -33.72
C ARG A 48 -6.55 4.17 -35.07
N GLU A 49 -7.56 5.04 -35.13
CA GLU A 49 -7.84 5.75 -36.37
C GLU A 49 -6.71 6.74 -36.69
N PRO A 50 -6.49 7.07 -37.98
CA PRO A 50 -5.54 8.10 -38.37
C PRO A 50 -5.93 9.47 -37.79
N ILE A 51 -4.97 10.19 -37.22
CA ILE A 51 -5.16 11.57 -36.76
C ILE A 51 -4.30 12.53 -37.58
N GLN A 52 -4.87 13.65 -37.99
CA GLN A 52 -4.20 14.66 -38.82
C GLN A 52 -4.25 16.06 -38.23
N ASP A 53 -5.03 16.27 -37.17
CA ASP A 53 -5.24 17.58 -36.56
C ASP A 53 -5.03 17.53 -35.05
N LEU A 54 -4.56 18.64 -34.50
CA LEU A 54 -4.62 18.93 -33.07
C LEU A 54 -5.96 19.60 -32.78
N TYR A 55 -6.67 19.15 -31.76
CA TYR A 55 -7.99 19.67 -31.44
C TYR A 55 -7.93 20.56 -30.20
N VAL A 56 -8.57 21.72 -30.29
CA VAL A 56 -8.76 22.67 -29.18
C VAL A 56 -10.25 22.88 -28.95
N VAL A 57 -10.72 22.73 -27.72
CA VAL A 57 -12.12 22.93 -27.37
C VAL A 57 -12.43 24.43 -27.32
N ARG A 58 -13.24 24.93 -28.26
CA ARG A 58 -13.70 26.32 -28.28
C ARG A 58 -14.87 26.54 -27.33
N SER A 59 -15.81 25.59 -27.30
CA SER A 59 -16.94 25.58 -26.38
C SER A 59 -17.46 24.14 -26.24
N GLY A 60 -18.08 23.84 -25.10
CA GLY A 60 -18.53 22.48 -24.76
C GLY A 60 -17.53 21.71 -23.89
N VAL A 61 -17.81 20.42 -23.70
CA VAL A 61 -16.98 19.50 -22.90
C VAL A 61 -16.83 18.18 -23.64
N VAL A 62 -15.60 17.67 -23.67
CA VAL A 62 -15.28 16.35 -24.21
C VAL A 62 -14.73 15.43 -23.14
N GLU A 63 -14.97 14.13 -23.30
CA GLU A 63 -14.41 13.05 -22.50
C GLU A 63 -13.37 12.31 -23.33
N THR A 64 -12.18 12.11 -22.77
CA THR A 64 -11.14 11.26 -23.36
C THR A 64 -11.09 9.93 -22.61
N PHE A 65 -10.80 8.83 -23.30
CA PHE A 65 -10.88 7.48 -22.74
C PHE A 65 -9.56 6.72 -22.91
N ARG A 66 -9.26 5.82 -21.98
CA ARG A 66 -8.16 4.84 -22.14
C ARG A 66 -8.57 3.77 -23.15
N ARG A 67 -7.61 2.96 -23.63
CA ARG A 67 -7.87 1.79 -24.49
C ARG A 67 -8.91 0.82 -23.89
N THR A 68 -8.98 0.75 -22.56
CA THR A 68 -9.90 -0.11 -21.81
C THR A 68 -11.35 0.40 -21.80
N GLY A 69 -11.61 1.61 -22.31
CA GLY A 69 -12.92 2.28 -22.25
C GLY A 69 -13.16 3.06 -20.97
N GLU A 70 -12.20 3.08 -20.04
CA GLU A 70 -12.25 3.90 -18.82
C GLU A 70 -12.09 5.38 -19.15
N LEU A 71 -12.86 6.24 -18.48
CA LEU A 71 -12.72 7.69 -18.60
C LEU A 71 -11.33 8.12 -18.15
N TYR A 72 -10.57 8.71 -19.05
CA TYR A 72 -9.22 9.22 -18.81
C TYR A 72 -9.25 10.66 -18.33
N ASN A 73 -9.95 11.54 -19.05
CA ASN A 73 -10.01 12.97 -18.72
C ASN A 73 -11.30 13.62 -19.22
N ARG A 74 -11.63 14.80 -18.67
CA ARG A 74 -12.68 15.70 -19.16
C ARG A 74 -12.07 17.06 -19.48
N LEU A 75 -12.21 17.49 -20.73
CA LEU A 75 -11.65 18.73 -21.23
C LEU A 75 -12.78 19.70 -21.59
N GLY A 76 -12.74 20.90 -21.01
CA GLY A 76 -13.64 22.01 -21.34
C GLY A 76 -12.96 23.04 -22.24
N GLU A 77 -13.51 24.24 -22.32
CA GLU A 77 -12.98 25.38 -23.09
C GLU A 77 -11.46 25.59 -22.86
N GLY A 78 -10.71 25.67 -23.96
CA GLY A 78 -9.25 25.77 -24.00
C GLY A 78 -8.52 24.43 -23.86
N GLY A 79 -9.23 23.32 -23.61
CA GLY A 79 -8.64 21.99 -23.51
C GLY A 79 -8.14 21.47 -24.86
N ILE A 80 -7.00 20.80 -24.84
CA ILE A 80 -6.31 20.29 -26.04
C ILE A 80 -6.28 18.76 -26.03
N PHE A 81 -6.51 18.14 -27.18
CA PHE A 81 -6.37 16.70 -27.36
C PHE A 81 -5.91 16.31 -28.77
N GLY A 82 -5.35 15.11 -28.90
CA GLY A 82 -4.84 14.57 -30.17
C GLY A 82 -3.31 14.66 -30.33
N GLN A 83 -2.64 15.46 -29.51
CA GLN A 83 -1.20 15.72 -29.53
C GLN A 83 -0.35 14.43 -29.55
N LEU A 84 -0.64 13.50 -28.65
CA LEU A 84 0.06 12.20 -28.56
C LEU A 84 -0.09 11.36 -29.83
N GLY A 85 -1.24 11.46 -30.50
CA GLY A 85 -1.47 10.77 -31.76
C GLY A 85 -0.58 11.33 -32.86
N LEU A 86 -0.44 12.66 -32.90
CA LEU A 86 0.35 13.38 -33.90
C LEU A 86 1.85 13.18 -33.74
N MET A 87 2.37 13.21 -32.50
CA MET A 87 3.80 13.12 -32.21
C MET A 87 4.37 11.70 -32.34
N MET A 88 3.53 10.66 -32.22
CA MET A 88 3.98 9.27 -32.34
C MET A 88 3.87 8.73 -33.79
N ASN A 89 2.74 8.09 -34.11
CA ASN A 89 2.54 7.32 -35.36
C ASN A 89 1.29 7.79 -36.13
N ARG A 90 0.87 9.04 -35.92
CA ARG A 90 -0.34 9.64 -36.49
C ARG A 90 -1.59 8.78 -36.31
N ARG A 91 -1.75 8.21 -35.11
CA ARG A 91 -2.91 7.39 -34.74
C ARG A 91 -3.44 7.75 -33.37
N VAL A 92 -4.76 7.81 -33.24
CA VAL A 92 -5.45 8.13 -31.99
C VAL A 92 -5.09 7.11 -30.90
N ARG A 93 -4.61 7.63 -29.76
CA ARG A 93 -4.27 6.85 -28.56
C ARG A 93 -5.39 6.86 -27.52
N PHE A 94 -6.02 8.01 -27.35
CA PHE A 94 -7.13 8.22 -26.43
C PHE A 94 -8.38 8.55 -27.25
N PRO A 95 -9.37 7.65 -27.34
CA PRO A 95 -10.66 7.97 -27.96
C PRO A 95 -11.30 9.17 -27.25
N VAL A 96 -12.08 9.96 -27.99
CA VAL A 96 -12.70 11.17 -27.48
C VAL A 96 -14.17 11.21 -27.85
N LYS A 97 -15.02 11.64 -26.92
CA LYS A 97 -16.47 11.77 -27.09
C LYS A 97 -16.96 13.12 -26.60
N ALA A 98 -17.89 13.74 -27.33
CA ALA A 98 -18.56 14.96 -26.90
C ALA A 98 -19.51 14.62 -25.73
N LEU A 99 -19.32 15.25 -24.56
CA LEU A 99 -20.24 15.12 -23.44
C LEU A 99 -21.47 16.01 -23.64
N GLU A 100 -21.25 17.21 -24.15
CA GLU A 100 -22.28 18.18 -24.55
C GLU A 100 -21.99 18.69 -25.97
N ASP A 101 -22.87 19.54 -26.51
CA ASP A 101 -22.66 20.16 -27.81
C ASP A 101 -21.34 20.93 -27.82
N THR A 102 -20.40 20.48 -28.65
CA THR A 102 -19.00 20.91 -28.60
C THR A 102 -18.56 21.49 -29.93
N LEU A 103 -17.92 22.66 -29.87
CA LEU A 103 -17.23 23.30 -30.98
C LEU A 103 -15.72 23.15 -30.81
N LEU A 104 -15.04 22.69 -31.85
CA LEU A 104 -13.60 22.43 -31.86
C LEU A 104 -12.90 23.27 -32.93
N TYR A 105 -11.71 23.73 -32.60
CA TYR A 105 -10.72 24.22 -33.57
C TYR A 105 -9.75 23.08 -33.89
N CYS A 106 -9.62 22.76 -35.17
CA CYS A 106 -8.77 21.69 -35.69
C CYS A 106 -7.56 22.35 -36.36
N ILE A 107 -6.38 22.16 -35.78
CA ILE A 107 -5.11 22.71 -36.27
C ILE A 107 -4.38 21.61 -37.04
N PRO A 108 -4.10 21.80 -38.35
CA PRO A 108 -3.45 20.77 -39.16
C PRO A 108 -2.07 20.35 -38.62
N VAL A 109 -1.74 19.06 -38.73
CA VAL A 109 -0.46 18.51 -38.26
C VAL A 109 0.76 19.21 -38.87
N THR A 110 0.66 19.69 -40.11
CA THR A 110 1.75 20.44 -40.76
C THR A 110 2.04 21.73 -40.01
N LEU A 111 0.98 22.48 -39.67
CA LEU A 111 1.10 23.70 -38.91
C LEU A 111 1.52 23.43 -37.46
N PHE A 112 0.98 22.38 -36.82
CA PHE A 112 1.42 21.96 -35.49
C PHE A 112 2.93 21.69 -35.44
N ASN A 113 3.45 20.90 -36.39
CA ASN A 113 4.88 20.60 -36.47
C ASN A 113 5.71 21.86 -36.73
N GLU A 114 5.26 22.74 -37.65
CA GLU A 114 5.93 24.01 -37.91
C GLU A 114 5.99 24.92 -36.67
N LEU A 115 4.95 24.91 -35.84
CA LEU A 115 4.93 25.67 -34.58
C LEU A 115 5.90 25.09 -33.55
N CYS A 116 5.96 23.77 -33.41
CA CYS A 116 6.96 23.11 -32.56
C CYS A 116 8.39 23.41 -33.03
N ASP A 117 8.65 23.40 -34.33
CA ASP A 117 9.98 23.68 -34.89
C ASP A 117 10.39 25.17 -34.73
N ARG A 118 9.42 26.09 -34.68
CA ARG A 118 9.66 27.55 -34.64
C ARG A 118 9.69 28.13 -33.22
N PHE A 119 9.00 27.50 -32.27
CA PHE A 119 8.76 28.07 -30.95
C PHE A 119 9.05 27.04 -29.85
N ASP A 120 10.23 27.16 -29.22
CA ASP A 120 10.67 26.26 -28.16
C ASP A 120 9.64 26.17 -27.02
N THR A 121 9.02 27.27 -26.60
CA THR A 121 7.98 27.27 -25.54
C THR A 121 6.73 26.48 -25.92
N PHE A 122 6.39 26.44 -27.21
CA PHE A 122 5.28 25.65 -27.72
C PHE A 122 5.65 24.17 -27.77
N ALA A 123 6.87 23.84 -28.21
CA ALA A 123 7.39 22.48 -28.18
C ALA A 123 7.50 21.95 -26.74
N ASP A 124 8.11 22.72 -25.84
CA ASP A 124 8.29 22.40 -24.42
C ASP A 124 6.96 22.10 -23.72
N TYR A 125 5.88 22.79 -24.06
CA TYR A 125 4.56 22.50 -23.49
C TYR A 125 4.09 21.07 -23.82
N PHE A 126 4.23 20.66 -25.08
CA PHE A 126 3.85 19.32 -25.51
C PHE A 126 4.88 18.27 -25.09
N GLU A 127 6.16 18.60 -25.05
CA GLU A 127 7.23 17.73 -24.55
C GLU A 127 7.17 17.53 -23.03
N ALA A 128 6.74 18.51 -22.23
CA ALA A 128 6.61 18.37 -20.77
C ALA A 128 5.33 17.63 -20.36
N GLU A 129 4.24 17.80 -21.10
CA GLU A 129 3.04 16.96 -20.98
C GLU A 129 3.38 15.52 -21.40
N ASP A 130 4.16 15.37 -22.48
CA ASP A 130 4.65 14.08 -22.96
C ASP A 130 5.69 13.48 -22.03
N ASP A 131 6.63 14.19 -21.41
CA ASP A 131 7.62 13.58 -20.52
C ASP A 131 6.93 12.95 -19.30
N ALA A 132 5.80 13.50 -18.85
CA ALA A 132 4.96 12.85 -17.84
C ALA A 132 4.19 11.63 -18.39
N LEU A 133 3.71 11.65 -19.63
CA LEU A 133 2.95 10.57 -20.28
C LEU A 133 3.84 9.43 -20.83
N LEU A 134 5.01 9.79 -21.36
CA LEU A 134 6.08 8.98 -21.92
C LEU A 134 6.93 8.43 -20.79
N ARG A 135 7.21 9.13 -19.68
CA ARG A 135 7.71 8.46 -18.46
C ARG A 135 6.68 7.46 -17.96
N ASN A 136 5.40 7.79 -17.88
CA ASN A 136 4.38 6.80 -17.50
C ASN A 136 4.24 5.61 -18.49
N ALA A 137 4.64 5.75 -19.77
CA ALA A 137 4.59 4.69 -20.78
C ALA A 137 5.93 3.94 -21.01
N ILE A 138 7.06 4.60 -20.78
CA ILE A 138 8.43 4.07 -20.93
C ILE A 138 8.95 3.54 -19.59
N SER A 139 8.61 4.17 -18.45
CA SER A 139 8.78 3.55 -17.13
C SER A 139 7.95 2.27 -17.00
N ALA A 140 6.85 2.13 -17.76
CA ALA A 140 6.10 0.88 -17.89
C ALA A 140 6.76 -0.17 -18.80
N GLN A 141 7.85 0.14 -19.51
CA GLN A 141 8.44 -0.79 -20.49
C GLN A 141 9.96 -0.96 -20.39
N ALA A 142 10.68 -0.09 -19.67
CA ALA A 142 12.15 -0.10 -19.69
C ALA A 142 12.83 -0.60 -18.40
N GLU A 143 12.17 -0.64 -17.23
CA GLU A 143 12.86 -1.07 -15.99
C GLU A 143 12.01 -1.88 -14.97
N ASN A 144 10.85 -2.43 -15.34
CA ASN A 144 10.06 -3.23 -14.40
C ASN A 144 10.17 -4.75 -14.63
N ASN A 145 10.56 -5.46 -13.57
CA ASN A 145 10.22 -6.85 -13.27
C ASN A 145 8.69 -7.01 -13.14
N ASP A 146 7.94 -6.68 -14.20
CA ASP A 146 6.49 -6.61 -14.17
C ASP A 146 5.89 -8.03 -14.16
N LEU A 147 5.13 -8.34 -13.11
CA LEU A 147 4.32 -9.57 -12.98
C LEU A 147 3.35 -9.75 -14.17
N THR A 148 3.14 -8.72 -15.01
CA THR A 148 2.36 -8.83 -16.25
C THR A 148 3.12 -9.47 -17.43
N THR A 149 4.45 -9.54 -17.40
CA THR A 149 5.27 -10.00 -18.54
C THR A 149 6.10 -11.26 -18.25
N VAL A 150 6.26 -11.62 -16.98
CA VAL A 150 6.98 -12.82 -16.54
C VAL A 150 6.12 -14.06 -16.77
N LYS A 151 6.73 -15.14 -17.27
CA LYS A 151 6.05 -16.43 -17.45
C LYS A 151 6.02 -17.23 -16.16
N VAL A 152 4.92 -17.93 -15.92
CA VAL A 152 4.72 -18.76 -14.72
C VAL A 152 5.85 -19.78 -14.52
N LYS A 153 6.40 -20.38 -15.58
CA LYS A 153 7.51 -21.34 -15.47
C LYS A 153 8.78 -20.78 -14.82
N GLU A 154 8.99 -19.46 -14.86
CA GLU A 154 10.16 -18.80 -14.26
C GLU A 154 10.03 -18.71 -12.74
N LEU A 155 8.82 -18.86 -12.18
CA LEU A 155 8.56 -18.85 -10.74
C LEU A 155 8.64 -20.25 -10.11
N ILE A 156 8.81 -21.31 -10.91
CA ILE A 156 8.92 -22.69 -10.41
C ILE A 156 10.33 -22.89 -9.83
N THR A 157 10.43 -22.91 -8.51
CA THR A 157 11.73 -22.99 -7.79
C THR A 157 11.94 -24.28 -7.01
N ARG A 158 10.91 -25.12 -6.89
CA ARG A 158 10.91 -26.33 -6.05
C ARG A 158 10.53 -27.56 -6.86
N GLU A 159 11.07 -28.70 -6.46
CA GLU A 159 10.62 -30.00 -6.97
C GLU A 159 9.21 -30.32 -6.48
N LEU A 160 8.48 -31.09 -7.29
CA LEU A 160 7.12 -31.51 -6.97
C LEU A 160 7.12 -32.49 -5.80
N VAL A 161 6.41 -32.13 -4.73
CA VAL A 161 6.09 -33.07 -3.66
C VAL A 161 4.77 -33.73 -3.99
N THR A 162 4.79 -35.05 -4.13
CA THR A 162 3.64 -35.85 -4.56
C THR A 162 3.40 -37.01 -3.62
N CYS A 163 2.15 -37.43 -3.49
CA CYS A 163 1.77 -38.66 -2.80
C CYS A 163 0.83 -39.50 -3.69
N ALA A 164 0.68 -40.78 -3.37
CA ALA A 164 -0.25 -41.66 -4.07
C ALA A 164 -1.67 -41.50 -3.49
N SER A 165 -2.70 -41.69 -4.31
CA SER A 165 -4.11 -41.54 -3.87
C SER A 165 -4.53 -42.44 -2.70
N ASP A 166 -3.83 -43.56 -2.50
CA ASP A 166 -4.02 -44.51 -1.41
C ASP A 166 -3.18 -44.20 -0.15
N THR A 167 -2.32 -43.16 -0.21
CA THR A 167 -1.55 -42.70 0.95
C THR A 167 -2.51 -42.24 2.05
N SER A 168 -2.22 -42.58 3.31
CA SER A 168 -3.07 -42.16 4.41
C SER A 168 -3.00 -40.64 4.60
N ILE A 169 -4.10 -40.03 5.07
CA ILE A 169 -4.15 -38.60 5.40
C ILE A 169 -3.03 -38.24 6.41
N ARG A 170 -2.76 -39.13 7.37
CA ARG A 170 -1.66 -38.98 8.34
C ARG A 170 -0.30 -38.90 7.67
N ASP A 171 0.01 -39.85 6.79
CA ASP A 171 1.32 -39.91 6.12
C ASP A 171 1.49 -38.74 5.16
N ALA A 172 0.42 -38.32 4.49
CA ALA A 172 0.41 -37.12 3.67
C ALA A 172 0.70 -35.86 4.51
N ALA A 173 0.09 -35.71 5.69
CA ALA A 173 0.39 -34.60 6.60
C ALA A 173 1.84 -34.62 7.13
N LEU A 174 2.39 -35.82 7.38
CA LEU A 174 3.80 -35.98 7.74
C LEU A 174 4.72 -35.57 6.59
N GLN A 175 4.44 -36.03 5.37
CA GLN A 175 5.18 -35.63 4.17
C GLN A 175 5.14 -34.12 3.94
N MET A 176 3.97 -33.49 4.14
CA MET A 176 3.82 -32.02 4.08
C MET A 176 4.71 -31.32 5.11
N THR A 177 4.76 -31.86 6.34
CA THR A 177 5.57 -31.30 7.43
C THR A 177 7.07 -31.47 7.17
N GLU A 178 7.50 -32.66 6.76
CA GLU A 178 8.91 -32.99 6.47
C GLU A 178 9.47 -32.14 5.31
N HIS A 179 8.67 -31.94 4.27
CA HIS A 179 9.07 -31.16 3.10
C HIS A 179 8.77 -29.66 3.25
N GLY A 180 8.11 -29.25 4.33
CA GLY A 180 7.74 -27.84 4.58
C GLY A 180 6.82 -27.26 3.50
N VAL A 181 5.84 -28.04 3.04
CA VAL A 181 4.90 -27.66 1.97
C VAL A 181 3.46 -27.61 2.47
N SER A 182 2.67 -26.66 1.97
CA SER A 182 1.25 -26.48 2.30
C SER A 182 0.28 -27.20 1.35
N LEU A 183 0.83 -27.98 0.40
CA LEU A 183 0.09 -28.82 -0.52
C LEU A 183 0.85 -30.09 -0.92
N LEU A 184 0.10 -31.10 -1.38
CA LEU A 184 0.61 -32.25 -2.14
C LEU A 184 -0.18 -32.41 -3.43
N LEU A 185 0.51 -32.77 -4.51
CA LEU A 185 -0.14 -33.31 -5.69
C LEU A 185 -0.39 -34.80 -5.48
N VAL A 186 -1.63 -35.21 -5.66
CA VAL A 186 -2.05 -36.60 -5.52
C VAL A 186 -1.99 -37.27 -6.88
N THR A 187 -1.29 -38.39 -6.94
CA THR A 187 -1.08 -39.17 -8.17
C THR A 187 -1.94 -40.43 -8.17
N ASP A 188 -2.38 -40.83 -9.37
CA ASP A 188 -3.13 -42.07 -9.53
C ASP A 188 -2.17 -43.27 -9.44
N SER A 189 -2.42 -44.18 -8.49
CA SER A 189 -1.64 -45.39 -8.28
C SER A 189 -1.99 -46.51 -9.29
N THR A 190 -3.04 -46.35 -10.10
CA THR A 190 -3.60 -47.42 -10.95
C THR A 190 -3.16 -47.37 -12.42
N THR A 191 -2.61 -46.25 -12.90
CA THR A 191 -2.10 -46.11 -14.27
C THR A 191 -0.57 -46.29 -14.32
N PRO A 192 -0.04 -47.32 -15.02
CA PRO A 192 1.40 -47.46 -15.21
C PRO A 192 1.96 -46.28 -16.00
N ALA A 193 3.11 -45.76 -15.56
CA ALA A 193 3.85 -44.72 -16.28
C ALA A 193 4.10 -45.16 -17.73
N ALA A 194 3.45 -44.49 -18.68
CA ALA A 194 3.67 -44.77 -20.10
C ALA A 194 5.07 -44.31 -20.50
N SER A 195 5.96 -45.28 -20.76
CA SER A 195 7.32 -45.15 -21.33
C SER A 195 8.31 -44.22 -20.59
N ASN A 196 9.39 -44.81 -20.06
CA ASN A 196 10.74 -44.32 -19.70
C ASN A 196 11.04 -42.86 -19.28
N ASP A 197 10.08 -41.95 -19.14
CA ASP A 197 10.32 -40.58 -18.66
C ASP A 197 9.07 -39.84 -18.14
N ALA A 198 7.92 -40.52 -17.99
CA ALA A 198 6.66 -39.89 -17.61
C ALA A 198 6.32 -40.08 -16.12
N SER A 199 6.19 -38.98 -15.37
CA SER A 199 5.56 -38.96 -14.04
C SER A 199 4.11 -39.48 -14.12
N PRO A 200 3.59 -40.17 -13.09
CA PRO A 200 2.21 -40.63 -13.06
C PRO A 200 1.22 -39.45 -13.19
N PRO A 201 0.03 -39.68 -13.79
CA PRO A 201 -0.97 -38.64 -13.96
C PRO A 201 -1.47 -38.15 -12.60
N ILE A 202 -1.75 -36.85 -12.53
CA ILE A 202 -2.24 -36.22 -11.31
C ILE A 202 -3.74 -36.45 -11.21
N ALA A 203 -4.13 -37.07 -10.10
CA ALA A 203 -5.52 -37.36 -9.74
C ALA A 203 -6.16 -36.21 -8.95
N GLY A 204 -5.37 -35.42 -8.23
CA GLY A 204 -5.90 -34.27 -7.49
C GLY A 204 -4.84 -33.48 -6.72
N ILE A 205 -5.31 -32.56 -5.88
CA ILE A 205 -4.48 -31.74 -4.98
C ILE A 205 -5.05 -31.81 -3.56
N LEU A 206 -4.16 -31.91 -2.58
CA LEU A 206 -4.49 -31.85 -1.16
C LEU A 206 -3.80 -30.64 -0.54
N THR A 207 -4.55 -29.78 0.15
CA THR A 207 -4.04 -28.55 0.78
C THR A 207 -4.32 -28.49 2.28
N ASP A 208 -3.64 -27.60 3.00
CA ASP A 208 -3.97 -27.32 4.42
C ASP A 208 -5.44 -26.94 4.65
N ARG A 209 -6.07 -26.31 3.64
CA ARG A 209 -7.49 -25.96 3.69
C ARG A 209 -8.34 -27.22 3.68
N ASP A 210 -8.05 -28.17 2.80
CA ASP A 210 -8.79 -29.44 2.69
C ASP A 210 -8.61 -30.30 3.93
N MET A 211 -7.40 -30.32 4.51
CA MET A 211 -7.15 -30.95 5.81
C MET A 211 -8.04 -30.35 6.90
N ARG A 212 -8.15 -29.02 6.98
CA ARG A 212 -9.01 -28.38 7.98
C ARG A 212 -10.51 -28.60 7.72
N SER A 213 -10.95 -28.40 6.48
CA SER A 213 -12.39 -28.35 6.16
C SER A 213 -13.01 -29.71 5.91
N ARG A 214 -12.26 -30.68 5.36
CA ARG A 214 -12.80 -32.01 4.97
C ARG A 214 -12.36 -33.12 5.91
N VAL A 215 -11.22 -32.98 6.58
CA VAL A 215 -10.72 -33.99 7.53
C VAL A 215 -11.07 -33.59 8.96
N MET A 216 -10.53 -32.47 9.43
CA MET A 216 -10.64 -32.08 10.84
C MET A 216 -12.05 -31.67 11.24
N ALA A 217 -12.73 -30.85 10.42
CA ALA A 217 -14.08 -30.39 10.70
C ALA A 217 -15.11 -31.54 10.68
N GLU A 218 -14.93 -32.50 9.77
CA GLU A 218 -15.81 -33.66 9.59
C GLU A 218 -15.44 -34.85 10.51
N GLY A 219 -14.33 -34.76 11.26
CA GLY A 219 -13.88 -35.81 12.17
C GLY A 219 -13.46 -37.10 11.47
N LEU A 220 -12.91 -37.01 10.26
CA LEU A 220 -12.48 -38.19 9.50
C LEU A 220 -11.27 -38.87 10.15
N SER A 221 -11.23 -40.21 10.09
CA SER A 221 -10.05 -40.96 10.52
C SER A 221 -8.85 -40.62 9.65
N PHE A 222 -7.70 -40.40 10.29
CA PHE A 222 -6.44 -40.07 9.62
C PHE A 222 -5.83 -41.25 8.85
N ASP A 223 -6.34 -42.46 9.07
CA ASP A 223 -5.89 -43.66 8.36
C ASP A 223 -6.62 -43.85 7.01
N ARG A 224 -7.60 -42.98 6.70
CA ARG A 224 -8.28 -42.98 5.39
C ARG A 224 -7.35 -42.47 4.28
N PRO A 225 -7.55 -42.90 3.04
CA PRO A 225 -6.73 -42.48 1.91
C PRO A 225 -6.99 -41.02 1.52
N VAL A 226 -5.95 -40.32 1.10
CA VAL A 226 -6.03 -38.91 0.64
C VAL A 226 -6.93 -38.74 -0.58
N GLY A 227 -7.08 -39.76 -1.41
CA GLY A 227 -7.97 -39.76 -2.58
C GLY A 227 -9.42 -39.43 -2.24
N GLU A 228 -9.87 -39.68 -1.00
CA GLU A 228 -11.23 -39.38 -0.57
C GLU A 228 -11.45 -37.92 -0.13
N VAL A 229 -10.36 -37.17 0.07
CA VAL A 229 -10.41 -35.79 0.60
C VAL A 229 -9.72 -34.77 -0.31
N MET A 230 -9.00 -35.23 -1.33
CA MET A 230 -8.37 -34.37 -2.34
C MET A 230 -9.40 -33.61 -3.18
N THR A 231 -8.94 -32.56 -3.85
CA THR A 231 -9.71 -31.87 -4.89
C THR A 231 -9.32 -32.44 -6.25
N GLU A 232 -10.29 -33.06 -6.93
CA GLU A 232 -10.12 -33.67 -8.27
C GLU A 232 -10.16 -32.62 -9.39
N GLU A 233 -10.99 -31.59 -9.25
CA GLU A 233 -11.11 -30.50 -10.23
C GLU A 233 -9.98 -29.48 -10.06
N LEU A 234 -8.88 -29.71 -10.76
CA LEU A 234 -7.71 -28.85 -10.71
C LEU A 234 -7.86 -27.62 -11.61
N VAL A 235 -7.66 -26.44 -11.03
CA VAL A 235 -7.41 -25.21 -11.79
C VAL A 235 -5.93 -25.16 -12.13
N THR A 236 -5.59 -25.32 -13.41
CA THR A 236 -4.20 -25.39 -13.87
C THR A 236 -3.89 -24.29 -14.89
N LEU A 237 -2.61 -23.96 -15.06
CA LEU A 237 -2.13 -23.09 -16.14
C LEU A 237 -1.07 -23.76 -17.01
N ASP A 238 -0.96 -23.31 -18.26
CA ASP A 238 0.13 -23.70 -19.17
C ASP A 238 1.45 -23.06 -18.74
N ASP A 239 2.58 -23.74 -18.97
CA ASP A 239 3.91 -23.23 -18.60
C ASP A 239 4.30 -21.91 -19.27
N ASN A 240 3.66 -21.57 -20.40
CA ASN A 240 3.88 -20.29 -21.09
C ASN A 240 2.90 -19.19 -20.70
N ALA A 241 1.96 -19.45 -19.79
CA ALA A 241 1.09 -18.43 -19.22
C ALA A 241 1.89 -17.37 -18.46
N TYR A 242 1.35 -16.17 -18.36
CA TYR A 242 1.97 -15.07 -17.62
C TYR A 242 1.53 -15.06 -16.16
N VAL A 243 2.34 -14.43 -15.30
CA VAL A 243 2.06 -14.37 -13.86
C VAL A 243 0.75 -13.62 -13.55
N PHE A 244 0.37 -12.59 -14.31
CA PHE A 244 -0.95 -11.97 -14.17
C PHE A 244 -2.10 -12.95 -14.45
N GLU A 245 -1.94 -13.91 -15.36
CA GLU A 245 -2.95 -14.94 -15.64
C GLU A 245 -3.08 -15.91 -14.46
N ALA A 246 -1.98 -16.18 -13.76
CA ALA A 246 -1.98 -16.91 -12.48
C ALA A 246 -2.75 -16.14 -11.41
N MET A 247 -2.49 -14.84 -11.24
CA MET A 247 -3.20 -14.00 -10.27
C MET A 247 -4.71 -13.93 -10.56
N LEU A 248 -5.09 -13.73 -11.82
CA LEU A 248 -6.50 -13.70 -12.23
C LEU A 248 -7.18 -15.06 -12.02
N SER A 249 -6.49 -16.17 -12.29
CA SER A 249 -7.02 -17.52 -12.06
C SER A 249 -7.19 -17.81 -10.57
N MET A 250 -6.21 -17.45 -9.74
CA MET A 250 -6.30 -17.57 -8.28
C MET A 250 -7.50 -16.78 -7.72
N LEU A 251 -7.69 -15.53 -8.18
CA LEU A 251 -8.79 -14.68 -7.74
C LEU A 251 -10.15 -15.17 -8.24
N ARG A 252 -10.25 -15.57 -9.51
CA ARG A 252 -11.49 -16.04 -10.13
C ARG A 252 -12.00 -17.35 -9.52
N PHE A 253 -11.09 -18.28 -9.26
CA PHE A 253 -11.44 -19.61 -8.74
C PHE A 253 -11.25 -19.72 -7.22
N ASN A 254 -10.80 -18.64 -6.57
CA ASN A 254 -10.53 -18.56 -5.13
C ASN A 254 -9.61 -19.69 -4.64
N VAL A 255 -8.51 -19.89 -5.36
CA VAL A 255 -7.46 -20.87 -5.08
C VAL A 255 -6.14 -20.15 -4.81
N HIS A 256 -5.28 -20.71 -3.95
CA HIS A 256 -4.00 -20.11 -3.59
C HIS A 256 -2.79 -20.79 -4.23
N HIS A 257 -3.04 -21.87 -4.98
CA HIS A 257 -2.03 -22.71 -5.60
C HIS A 257 -2.52 -23.11 -6.99
N LEU A 258 -1.63 -23.03 -7.98
CA LEU A 258 -1.91 -23.38 -9.37
C LEU A 258 -0.86 -24.36 -9.89
N PRO A 259 -1.25 -25.61 -10.16
CA PRO A 259 -0.39 -26.55 -10.90
C PRO A 259 -0.13 -26.03 -12.31
N ILE A 260 1.13 -26.06 -12.71
CA ILE A 260 1.62 -25.60 -14.01
C ILE A 260 1.91 -26.80 -14.89
N MET A 261 1.32 -26.81 -16.07
CA MET A 261 1.30 -27.93 -16.99
C MET A 261 2.16 -27.63 -18.22
N HIS A 262 3.04 -28.55 -18.59
CA HIS A 262 3.74 -28.58 -19.87
C HIS A 262 3.41 -29.88 -20.58
N ARG A 263 2.81 -29.82 -21.78
CA ARG A 263 2.47 -31.02 -22.60
C ARG A 263 1.75 -32.13 -21.80
N ARG A 264 0.75 -31.75 -20.99
CA ARG A 264 -0.05 -32.62 -20.10
C ARG A 264 0.67 -33.22 -18.89
N ARG A 265 1.89 -32.79 -18.61
CA ARG A 265 2.62 -33.12 -17.37
C ARG A 265 2.67 -31.90 -16.48
N CYS A 266 2.40 -32.05 -15.19
CA CYS A 266 2.69 -30.96 -14.26
C CYS A 266 4.19 -30.87 -14.03
N ILE A 267 4.73 -29.67 -14.16
CA ILE A 267 6.15 -29.37 -14.00
C ILE A 267 6.45 -28.64 -12.69
N GLY A 268 5.41 -28.14 -12.00
CA GLY A 268 5.55 -27.34 -10.79
C GLY A 268 4.19 -26.83 -10.29
N VAL A 269 4.15 -26.33 -9.06
CA VAL A 269 2.99 -25.62 -8.52
C VAL A 269 3.44 -24.23 -8.10
N ILE A 270 2.69 -23.20 -8.47
CA ILE A 270 2.95 -21.83 -8.06
C ILE A 270 1.92 -21.43 -7.02
N SER A 271 2.39 -20.86 -5.91
CA SER A 271 1.54 -20.27 -4.88
C SER A 271 1.47 -18.75 -4.99
N MET A 272 0.45 -18.16 -4.36
CA MET A 272 0.37 -16.70 -4.19
C MET A 272 1.66 -16.12 -3.56
N SER A 273 2.29 -16.87 -2.65
CA SER A 273 3.55 -16.47 -2.01
C SER A 273 4.75 -16.45 -2.94
N ASP A 274 4.77 -17.26 -4.00
CA ASP A 274 5.85 -17.28 -4.99
C ASP A 274 5.75 -16.08 -5.93
N ILE A 275 4.52 -15.68 -6.29
CA ILE A 275 4.23 -14.46 -7.06
C ILE A 275 4.70 -13.22 -6.29
N LEU A 276 4.35 -13.13 -5.00
CA LEU A 276 4.78 -12.03 -4.12
C LEU A 276 6.31 -12.01 -3.91
N ARG A 277 6.97 -13.17 -3.93
CA ARG A 277 8.44 -13.28 -3.77
C ARG A 277 9.19 -12.81 -5.01
N HIS A 278 8.64 -13.05 -6.20
CA HIS A 278 9.23 -12.59 -7.46
C HIS A 278 9.23 -11.06 -7.56
N GLU A 279 8.17 -10.41 -7.09
CA GLU A 279 8.05 -8.95 -7.01
C GLU A 279 9.04 -8.32 -5.99
N SER A 280 9.41 -9.05 -4.93
CA SER A 280 10.05 -8.50 -3.72
C SER A 280 11.52 -8.90 -3.51
N GLN A 281 12.23 -9.36 -4.54
CA GLN A 281 13.57 -9.94 -4.41
C GLN A 281 14.61 -9.05 -3.68
N SER A 282 14.42 -7.73 -3.56
CA SER A 282 15.33 -6.87 -2.78
C SER A 282 14.96 -6.69 -1.29
N SER A 283 13.69 -6.71 -0.88
CA SER A 283 13.31 -6.53 0.55
C SER A 283 13.44 -7.82 1.36
N ILE A 284 13.09 -8.98 0.76
CA ILE A 284 13.31 -10.30 1.38
C ILE A 284 14.81 -10.61 1.47
N LEU A 285 15.60 -10.25 0.44
CA LEU A 285 17.05 -10.41 0.49
C LEU A 285 17.68 -9.52 1.56
N LEU A 286 17.18 -8.29 1.73
CA LEU A 286 17.61 -7.39 2.80
C LEU A 286 17.29 -7.99 4.18
N ALA A 287 16.06 -8.46 4.41
CA ALA A 287 15.67 -9.13 5.65
C ALA A 287 16.52 -10.39 5.93
N ARG A 288 16.73 -11.25 4.92
CA ARG A 288 17.63 -12.42 5.04
C ARG A 288 19.06 -12.01 5.36
N GLY A 289 19.56 -10.96 4.72
CA GLY A 289 20.89 -10.42 4.96
C GLY A 289 21.05 -9.90 6.39
N ILE A 290 20.02 -9.23 6.92
CA ILE A 290 19.94 -8.79 8.33
C ILE A 290 20.08 -9.99 9.28
N PHE A 291 19.30 -11.06 9.09
CA PHE A 291 19.38 -12.25 9.95
C PHE A 291 20.72 -12.96 9.91
N ALA A 292 21.47 -12.86 8.80
CA ALA A 292 22.80 -13.46 8.69
C ALA A 292 23.87 -12.70 9.48
N GLN A 293 23.62 -11.46 9.93
CA GLN A 293 24.66 -10.62 10.54
C GLN A 293 25.03 -11.08 11.95
N GLN A 294 26.32 -11.11 12.25
CA GLN A 294 26.85 -11.54 13.55
C GLN A 294 27.25 -10.36 14.46
N SER A 295 26.99 -9.12 14.03
CA SER A 295 27.35 -7.92 14.78
C SER A 295 26.47 -6.73 14.42
N VAL A 296 26.40 -5.74 15.31
CA VAL A 296 25.71 -4.46 15.07
C VAL A 296 26.35 -3.72 13.89
N ASP A 297 27.67 -3.79 13.72
CA ASP A 297 28.34 -3.18 12.57
C ASP A 297 27.91 -3.81 11.23
N GLY A 298 27.68 -5.13 11.20
CA GLY A 298 27.08 -5.79 10.04
C GLY A 298 25.67 -5.28 9.76
N LEU A 299 24.85 -5.06 10.79
CA LEU A 299 23.51 -4.51 10.66
C LEU A 299 23.50 -3.08 10.10
N LYS A 300 24.45 -2.23 10.49
CA LYS A 300 24.60 -0.85 9.94
C LYS A 300 24.70 -0.85 8.42
N TYR A 301 25.45 -1.80 7.85
CA TYR A 301 25.60 -1.91 6.40
C TYR A 301 24.27 -2.17 5.67
N TYR A 302 23.39 -2.99 6.26
CA TYR A 302 22.05 -3.24 5.71
C TYR A 302 21.11 -2.07 5.94
N ALA A 303 21.24 -1.36 7.05
CA ALA A 303 20.44 -0.17 7.32
C ALA A 303 20.66 0.93 6.27
N GLN A 304 21.91 1.09 5.79
CA GLN A 304 22.26 2.05 4.73
C GLN A 304 21.57 1.75 3.37
N GLN A 305 21.10 0.53 3.15
CA GLN A 305 20.43 0.13 1.91
C GLN A 305 18.91 0.38 1.97
N LEU A 306 18.35 0.61 3.16
CA LEU A 306 16.90 0.80 3.36
C LEU A 306 16.31 1.96 2.53
N PRO A 307 16.96 3.13 2.41
CA PRO A 307 16.45 4.23 1.58
C PRO A 307 16.28 3.82 0.12
N ALA A 308 17.20 3.03 -0.45
CA ALA A 308 17.12 2.58 -1.84
C ALA A 308 15.96 1.61 -2.07
N VAL A 309 15.71 0.70 -1.11
CA VAL A 309 14.54 -0.20 -1.14
C VAL A 309 13.24 0.60 -1.09
N PHE A 310 13.17 1.59 -0.21
CA PHE A 310 12.01 2.46 -0.07
C PHE A 310 11.72 3.28 -1.34
N VAL A 311 12.74 3.93 -1.91
CA VAL A 311 12.62 4.73 -3.15
C VAL A 311 12.09 3.88 -4.29
N ARG A 312 12.66 2.68 -4.48
CA ARG A 312 12.24 1.78 -5.55
C ARG A 312 10.75 1.43 -5.42
N MET A 313 10.31 1.02 -4.23
CA MET A 313 8.91 0.70 -3.99
C MET A 313 7.97 1.90 -4.20
N ALA A 314 8.38 3.10 -3.78
CA ALA A 314 7.58 4.31 -3.97
C ALA A 314 7.42 4.70 -5.45
N ASN A 315 8.35 4.29 -6.31
CA ASN A 315 8.36 4.57 -7.75
C ASN A 315 7.70 3.46 -8.59
N GLU A 316 7.71 2.21 -8.13
CA GLU A 316 7.16 1.03 -8.84
C GLU A 316 5.63 0.85 -8.64
N ASP A 317 4.88 1.95 -8.45
CA ASP A 317 3.42 1.94 -8.23
C ASP A 317 2.92 1.04 -7.06
N ALA A 318 3.79 0.72 -6.09
CA ALA A 318 3.36 0.03 -4.89
C ALA A 318 2.39 0.90 -4.08
N ASN A 319 1.31 0.29 -3.57
CA ASN A 319 0.37 1.00 -2.70
C ASN A 319 0.96 1.22 -1.29
N SER A 320 0.31 2.09 -0.50
CA SER A 320 0.80 2.46 0.82
C SER A 320 0.85 1.30 1.81
N HIS A 321 -0.05 0.31 1.67
CA HIS A 321 -0.06 -0.90 2.49
C HIS A 321 1.18 -1.77 2.21
N MET A 322 1.56 -1.96 0.95
CA MET A 322 2.77 -2.70 0.56
C MET A 322 4.03 -2.01 1.07
N ILE A 323 4.13 -0.69 0.90
CA ILE A 323 5.24 0.12 1.41
C ILE A 323 5.35 0.00 2.93
N GLY A 324 4.25 0.27 3.63
CA GLY A 324 4.15 0.20 5.08
C GLY A 324 4.55 -1.17 5.64
N SER A 325 4.05 -2.24 5.01
CA SER A 325 4.31 -3.62 5.43
C SER A 325 5.77 -4.00 5.25
N ALA A 326 6.37 -3.75 4.07
CA ALA A 326 7.75 -4.13 3.83
C ALA A 326 8.72 -3.37 4.74
N MET A 327 8.51 -2.06 4.92
CA MET A 327 9.34 -1.26 5.84
C MET A 327 9.21 -1.74 7.28
N SER A 328 8.00 -2.12 7.71
CA SER A 328 7.76 -2.66 9.05
C SER A 328 8.43 -4.03 9.23
N VAL A 329 8.37 -4.91 8.23
CA VAL A 329 9.05 -6.22 8.26
C VAL A 329 10.57 -6.07 8.35
N ILE A 330 11.15 -5.15 7.56
CA ILE A 330 12.60 -4.87 7.62
C ILE A 330 12.97 -4.32 9.00
N GLY A 331 12.22 -3.35 9.51
CA GLY A 331 12.45 -2.78 10.85
C GLY A 331 12.33 -3.80 11.98
N ARG A 332 11.38 -4.74 11.88
CA ARG A 332 11.26 -5.87 12.81
C ARG A 332 12.43 -6.84 12.70
N SER A 333 12.94 -7.09 11.50
CA SER A 333 14.11 -7.95 11.29
C SER A 333 15.35 -7.42 12.02
N PHE A 334 15.56 -6.09 12.03
CA PHE A 334 16.62 -5.47 12.84
C PHE A 334 16.41 -5.72 14.34
N LYS A 335 15.18 -5.51 14.85
CA LYS A 335 14.84 -5.78 16.25
C LYS A 335 15.10 -7.24 16.62
N GLN A 336 14.64 -8.18 15.79
CA GLN A 336 14.81 -9.62 16.00
C GLN A 336 16.28 -10.00 16.05
N ARG A 337 17.08 -9.56 15.07
CA ARG A 337 18.50 -9.92 15.08
C ARG A 337 19.27 -9.27 16.23
N LEU A 338 18.93 -8.04 16.61
CA LEU A 338 19.51 -7.40 17.80
C LEU A 338 19.13 -8.13 19.10
N LEU A 339 17.92 -8.67 19.19
CA LEU A 339 17.47 -9.47 20.33
C LEU A 339 18.21 -10.81 20.39
N GLU A 340 18.37 -11.50 19.26
CA GLU A 340 19.21 -12.71 19.18
C GLU A 340 20.65 -12.43 19.62
N LEU A 341 21.30 -11.38 19.10
CA LEU A 341 22.65 -10.98 19.50
C LEU A 341 22.73 -10.58 20.99
N ALA A 342 21.66 -9.98 21.54
CA ALA A 342 21.59 -9.65 22.97
C ALA A 342 21.53 -10.92 23.82
N GLU A 343 20.70 -11.90 23.47
CA GLU A 343 20.59 -13.17 24.18
C GLU A 343 21.86 -14.02 24.06
N GLU A 344 22.51 -14.03 22.89
CA GLU A 344 23.83 -14.66 22.70
C GLU A 344 24.88 -14.09 23.68
N LYS A 345 24.82 -12.78 23.95
CA LYS A 345 25.74 -12.07 24.84
C LYS A 345 25.39 -12.21 26.33
N LEU A 346 24.11 -12.09 26.68
CA LEU A 346 23.62 -12.06 28.06
C LEU A 346 23.30 -13.44 28.62
N GLY A 347 23.16 -14.45 27.74
CA GLY A 347 22.60 -15.75 28.06
C GLY A 347 21.07 -15.79 27.87
N PRO A 348 20.45 -16.97 28.05
CA PRO A 348 19.01 -17.14 27.86
C PRO A 348 18.22 -16.27 28.84
N PRO A 349 17.00 -15.82 28.47
CA PRO A 349 16.18 -14.98 29.32
C PRO A 349 15.79 -15.71 30.62
N PRO A 350 15.86 -15.05 31.79
CA PRO A 350 15.59 -15.69 33.08
C PRO A 350 14.11 -16.02 33.30
N VAL A 351 13.21 -15.35 32.56
CA VAL A 351 11.77 -15.65 32.46
C VAL A 351 11.29 -15.39 31.03
N PRO A 352 10.20 -16.01 30.58
CA PRO A 352 9.62 -15.70 29.26
C PRO A 352 9.23 -14.22 29.14
N TYR A 353 9.34 -13.68 27.93
CA TYR A 353 8.99 -12.29 27.64
C TYR A 353 8.53 -12.15 26.19
N SER A 354 7.93 -11.01 25.85
CA SER A 354 7.65 -10.59 24.48
C SER A 354 8.18 -9.18 24.27
N PHE A 355 9.08 -9.01 23.30
CA PHE A 355 9.53 -7.70 22.86
C PHE A 355 8.58 -7.16 21.81
N LEU A 356 8.14 -5.92 21.98
CA LEU A 356 7.07 -5.34 21.18
C LEU A 356 7.58 -4.33 20.15
N ALA A 357 6.94 -4.31 18.99
CA ALA A 357 6.79 -3.11 18.19
C ALA A 357 5.52 -2.37 18.62
N LEU A 358 5.56 -1.04 18.54
CA LEU A 358 4.43 -0.19 18.82
C LEU A 358 4.16 0.73 17.61
N GLY A 359 3.00 1.38 17.60
CA GLY A 359 2.69 2.44 16.66
C GLY A 359 2.70 1.97 15.19
N SER A 360 3.29 2.76 14.28
CA SER A 360 3.21 2.49 12.84
C SER A 360 3.86 1.17 12.43
N MET A 361 4.91 0.73 13.12
CA MET A 361 5.54 -0.58 12.85
C MET A 361 4.61 -1.73 13.27
N ALA A 362 3.90 -1.59 14.40
CA ALA A 362 2.91 -2.58 14.83
C ALA A 362 1.72 -2.66 13.87
N ARG A 363 1.33 -1.54 13.25
CA ARG A 363 0.22 -1.48 12.29
C ARG A 363 0.60 -1.85 10.85
N ASN A 364 1.87 -2.14 10.55
CA ASN A 364 2.36 -2.32 9.18
C ASN A 364 2.16 -1.06 8.29
N GLU A 365 2.38 0.12 8.85
CA GLU A 365 2.17 1.44 8.22
C GLU A 365 3.42 2.34 8.30
N GLN A 366 4.59 1.74 8.58
CA GLN A 366 5.84 2.49 8.78
C GLN A 366 6.42 2.97 7.46
N LEU A 367 6.92 4.21 7.42
CA LEU A 367 7.71 4.75 6.30
C LEU A 367 9.16 5.03 6.77
N ILE A 368 9.99 5.56 5.88
CA ILE A 368 11.44 5.76 6.14
C ILE A 368 11.72 6.74 7.30
N VAL A 369 10.91 7.79 7.46
CA VAL A 369 11.04 8.75 8.57
C VAL A 369 10.34 8.22 9.81
N THR A 370 11.10 7.56 10.68
CA THR A 370 10.60 6.86 11.87
C THR A 370 11.61 6.87 13.01
N ASP A 371 11.11 6.83 14.24
CA ASP A 371 11.85 6.52 15.46
C ASP A 371 11.64 5.05 15.86
N GLN A 372 12.26 4.64 16.98
CA GLN A 372 12.06 3.32 17.59
C GLN A 372 11.06 3.37 18.75
N ASP A 373 9.82 3.01 18.48
CA ASP A 373 8.87 2.69 19.55
C ASP A 373 8.91 1.18 19.86
N ASN A 374 9.15 0.86 21.13
CA ASN A 374 9.20 -0.52 21.62
C ASN A 374 8.88 -0.62 23.13
N ALA A 375 8.56 -1.82 23.57
CA ALA A 375 8.26 -2.14 24.96
C ALA A 375 8.53 -3.63 25.20
N ILE A 376 8.49 -4.07 26.46
CA ILE A 376 8.58 -5.49 26.83
C ILE A 376 7.40 -5.88 27.71
N ILE A 377 6.77 -7.00 27.39
CA ILE A 377 5.87 -7.72 28.29
C ILE A 377 6.66 -8.84 28.92
N LEU A 378 6.75 -8.85 30.25
CA LEU A 378 7.42 -9.90 31.01
C LEU A 378 6.38 -10.91 31.50
N HIS A 379 6.76 -12.19 31.61
CA HIS A 379 5.91 -13.18 32.28
C HIS A 379 5.64 -12.78 33.75
N ASN A 380 4.52 -13.21 34.32
CA ASN A 380 4.14 -12.86 35.71
C ASN A 380 5.07 -13.45 36.79
N ASP A 381 5.94 -14.38 36.41
CA ASP A 381 7.03 -14.88 37.26
C ASP A 381 8.21 -13.88 37.38
N TYR A 382 8.17 -12.76 36.65
CA TYR A 382 9.16 -11.70 36.73
C TYR A 382 9.29 -11.15 38.16
N ARG A 383 10.54 -10.94 38.59
CA ARG A 383 10.90 -10.34 39.87
C ARG A 383 12.03 -9.34 39.63
N GLU A 384 11.79 -8.06 39.94
CA GLU A 384 12.72 -6.95 39.65
C GLU A 384 14.11 -7.18 40.27
N ASP A 385 14.16 -7.64 41.53
CA ASP A 385 15.39 -7.89 42.29
C ASP A 385 16.26 -9.00 41.70
N ARG A 386 15.67 -9.94 40.96
CA ARG A 386 16.36 -11.09 40.37
C ARG A 386 16.61 -10.96 38.88
N HIS A 387 15.63 -10.43 38.14
CA HIS A 387 15.60 -10.48 36.68
C HIS A 387 15.78 -9.09 36.04
N GLY A 388 15.57 -8.00 36.79
CA GLY A 388 15.48 -6.65 36.22
C GLY A 388 16.74 -6.20 35.48
N ARG A 389 17.92 -6.52 36.02
CA ARG A 389 19.21 -6.21 35.39
C ARG A 389 19.34 -6.84 34.00
N TYR A 390 18.89 -8.08 33.82
CA TYR A 390 18.96 -8.77 32.53
C TYR A 390 18.15 -8.02 31.46
N PHE A 391 16.88 -7.70 31.77
CA PHE A 391 16.01 -7.04 30.80
C PHE A 391 16.36 -5.57 30.59
N GLU A 392 17.01 -4.92 31.57
CA GLU A 392 17.60 -3.59 31.38
C GLU A 392 18.76 -3.62 30.39
N GLU A 393 19.70 -4.54 30.57
CA GLU A 393 20.85 -4.70 29.67
C GLU A 393 20.40 -5.10 28.26
N LEU A 394 19.40 -5.99 28.14
CA LEU A 394 18.80 -6.39 26.87
C LEU A 394 18.12 -5.21 26.16
N ALA A 395 17.26 -4.46 26.88
CA ALA A 395 16.57 -3.31 26.31
C ALA A 395 17.56 -2.23 25.83
N ARG A 396 18.61 -1.96 26.62
CA ARG A 396 19.65 -1.00 26.24
C ARG A 396 20.41 -1.46 25.00
N PHE A 397 20.85 -2.71 24.94
CA PHE A 397 21.57 -3.26 23.79
C PHE A 397 20.76 -3.13 22.50
N VAL A 398 19.47 -3.48 22.54
CA VAL A 398 18.59 -3.39 21.36
C VAL A 398 18.35 -1.93 20.97
N SER A 399 18.08 -1.03 21.92
CA SER A 399 17.86 0.38 21.62
C SER A 399 19.10 1.09 21.08
N ASP A 400 20.27 0.81 21.63
CA ASP A 400 21.55 1.33 21.11
C ASP A 400 21.81 0.80 19.70
N GLY A 401 21.62 -0.50 19.48
CA GLY A 401 21.82 -1.12 18.17
C GLY A 401 20.85 -0.59 17.10
N LEU A 402 19.59 -0.34 17.46
CA LEU A 402 18.61 0.29 16.58
C LEU A 402 19.01 1.72 16.23
N ALA A 403 19.49 2.51 17.20
CA ALA A 403 19.98 3.87 16.96
C ALA A 403 21.18 3.87 16.00
N GLU A 404 22.10 2.92 16.17
CA GLU A 404 23.21 2.69 15.25
C GLU A 404 22.75 2.28 13.83
N CYS A 405 21.62 1.59 13.72
CA CYS A 405 20.98 1.21 12.45
C CYS A 405 20.03 2.28 11.89
N GLY A 406 20.12 3.53 12.33
CA GLY A 406 19.33 4.63 11.78
C GLY A 406 17.90 4.77 12.32
N TYR A 407 17.55 4.05 13.39
CA TYR A 407 16.29 4.24 14.13
C TYR A 407 16.53 5.08 15.39
N PRO A 408 16.43 6.41 15.33
CA PRO A 408 16.80 7.28 16.43
C PRO A 408 15.94 7.02 17.68
N TYR A 409 16.56 7.24 18.84
CA TYR A 409 15.89 7.21 20.14
C TYR A 409 14.56 7.99 20.12
N CYS A 410 13.50 7.36 20.62
CA CYS A 410 12.18 7.98 20.66
C CYS A 410 12.18 9.18 21.62
N SER A 411 11.91 10.37 21.07
CA SER A 411 11.81 11.62 21.85
C SER A 411 10.71 11.59 22.93
N GLY A 412 9.69 10.74 22.76
CA GLY A 412 8.62 10.51 23.74
C GLY A 412 8.98 9.52 24.85
N ASN A 413 10.18 8.96 24.84
CA ASN A 413 10.66 7.93 25.77
C ASN A 413 9.76 6.67 25.80
N ILE A 414 9.20 6.30 24.65
CA ILE A 414 8.36 5.11 24.43
C ILE A 414 9.26 3.93 24.03
N MET A 415 10.08 3.48 24.96
CA MET A 415 11.07 2.43 24.72
C MET A 415 11.13 1.47 25.92
N ALA A 416 11.55 0.24 25.68
CA ALA A 416 11.79 -0.79 26.69
C ALA A 416 12.90 -0.42 27.69
N THR A 417 13.75 0.56 27.36
CA THR A 417 14.72 1.16 28.29
C THR A 417 14.03 1.95 29.41
N ASN A 418 12.79 2.39 29.20
CA ASN A 418 11.95 2.98 30.24
C ASN A 418 11.32 1.87 31.10
N PRO A 419 11.60 1.81 32.42
CA PRO A 419 11.08 0.76 33.29
C PRO A 419 9.55 0.68 33.32
N ALA A 420 8.84 1.79 33.07
CA ALA A 420 7.38 1.79 33.02
C ALA A 420 6.80 0.94 31.87
N TYR A 421 7.61 0.67 30.84
CA TYR A 421 7.23 -0.09 29.64
C TYR A 421 7.98 -1.42 29.53
N ARG A 422 8.54 -1.89 30.65
CA ARG A 422 9.22 -3.17 30.83
C ARG A 422 8.70 -3.82 32.10
N VAL A 423 7.45 -4.27 32.04
CA VAL A 423 6.68 -4.75 33.20
C VAL A 423 6.00 -6.08 32.88
N SER A 424 5.49 -6.75 33.91
CA SER A 424 4.77 -8.01 33.76
C SER A 424 3.44 -7.87 32.99
N LEU A 425 2.93 -8.98 32.48
CA LEU A 425 1.63 -9.02 31.78
C LEU A 425 0.48 -8.50 32.66
N ASP A 426 0.46 -8.86 33.95
CA ASP A 426 -0.57 -8.39 34.88
C ASP A 426 -0.47 -6.88 35.12
N GLU A 427 0.75 -6.34 35.24
CA GLU A 427 0.97 -4.90 35.34
C GLU A 427 0.54 -4.17 34.07
N TRP A 428 0.81 -4.74 32.89
CA TRP A 428 0.30 -4.20 31.62
C TRP A 428 -1.23 -4.19 31.55
N LYS A 429 -1.88 -5.30 31.93
CA LYS A 429 -3.36 -5.39 32.00
C LYS A 429 -3.91 -4.32 32.96
N GLN A 430 -3.26 -4.10 34.10
CA GLN A 430 -3.63 -3.04 35.04
C GLN A 430 -3.43 -1.63 34.44
N GLN A 431 -2.31 -1.35 33.78
CA GLN A 431 -2.07 -0.07 33.11
C GLN A 431 -3.11 0.22 32.02
N PHE A 432 -3.41 -0.77 31.17
CA PHE A 432 -4.42 -0.64 30.12
C PHE A 432 -5.82 -0.45 30.72
N SER A 433 -6.12 -1.15 31.82
CA SER A 433 -7.34 -0.96 32.60
C SER A 433 -7.47 0.48 33.08
N ASP A 434 -6.41 1.01 33.71
CA ASP A 434 -6.40 2.38 34.21
C ASP A 434 -6.54 3.42 33.10
N TRP A 435 -5.92 3.20 31.93
CA TRP A 435 -6.07 4.13 30.80
C TRP A 435 -7.49 4.16 30.24
N ILE A 436 -8.17 3.00 30.20
CA ILE A 436 -9.56 2.89 29.77
C ILE A 436 -10.51 3.49 30.82
N GLU A 437 -10.31 3.17 32.09
CA GLU A 437 -11.22 3.59 33.16
C GLU A 437 -11.05 5.06 33.57
N LYS A 438 -9.82 5.59 33.45
CA LYS A 438 -9.46 6.96 33.85
C LYS A 438 -8.81 7.71 32.66
N PRO A 439 -9.61 8.12 31.65
CA PRO A 439 -9.12 8.71 30.39
C PRO A 439 -8.61 10.15 30.54
N GLN A 440 -7.56 10.34 31.32
CA GLN A 440 -6.82 11.60 31.43
C GLN A 440 -5.92 11.81 30.20
N PRO A 441 -5.45 13.05 29.91
CA PRO A 441 -4.68 13.32 28.70
C PRO A 441 -3.49 12.38 28.44
N LYS A 442 -2.71 12.05 29.48
CA LYS A 442 -1.58 11.10 29.37
C LYS A 442 -2.05 9.67 29.06
N ALA A 443 -3.15 9.22 29.66
CA ALA A 443 -3.74 7.91 29.38
C ALA A 443 -4.25 7.79 27.93
N LEU A 444 -4.84 8.87 27.40
CA LEU A 444 -5.31 8.92 26.00
C LEU A 444 -4.13 8.90 25.02
N LEU A 445 -3.06 9.64 25.31
CA LEU A 445 -1.82 9.58 24.52
C LEU A 445 -1.26 8.15 24.52
N ASN A 446 -1.13 7.53 25.70
CA ASN A 446 -0.65 6.16 25.82
C ASN A 446 -1.57 5.18 25.08
N SER A 447 -2.89 5.34 25.14
CA SER A 447 -3.84 4.49 24.41
C SER A 447 -3.66 4.60 22.89
N CYS A 448 -3.31 5.78 22.36
CA CYS A 448 -3.01 5.93 20.93
C CYS A 448 -1.71 5.24 20.49
N ILE A 449 -0.80 4.94 21.43
CA ILE A 449 0.52 4.36 21.16
C ILE A 449 0.51 2.85 21.44
N PHE A 450 0.14 2.48 22.65
CA PHE A 450 0.29 1.14 23.19
C PHE A 450 -0.85 0.19 22.84
N PHE A 451 -2.01 0.68 22.37
CA PHE A 451 -3.04 -0.24 21.85
C PHE A 451 -2.74 -0.69 20.42
N ASP A 452 -1.79 -0.03 19.75
CA ASP A 452 -1.17 -0.51 18.52
C ASP A 452 0.12 -1.23 18.90
N LEU A 453 -0.01 -2.46 19.39
CA LEU A 453 1.11 -3.30 19.81
C LEU A 453 1.19 -4.58 18.98
N ASP A 454 2.41 -5.02 18.69
CA ASP A 454 2.66 -6.32 18.08
C ASP A 454 3.92 -6.99 18.63
N SER A 455 3.89 -8.32 18.75
CA SER A 455 5.06 -9.09 19.17
C SER A 455 6.08 -9.16 18.05
N VAL A 456 7.35 -9.04 18.41
CA VAL A 456 8.48 -9.10 17.48
C VAL A 456 9.38 -10.30 17.79
N TRP A 457 9.55 -10.61 19.07
CA TRP A 457 10.43 -11.69 19.55
C TRP A 457 9.95 -12.19 20.92
N GLY A 458 10.19 -13.47 21.20
CA GLY A 458 9.75 -14.13 22.41
C GLY A 458 8.34 -14.72 22.30
N GLU A 459 7.54 -14.62 23.36
CA GLU A 459 6.24 -15.28 23.50
C GLU A 459 5.08 -14.44 22.95
N ASP A 460 4.69 -14.69 21.69
CA ASP A 460 3.60 -13.96 21.01
C ASP A 460 2.26 -13.95 21.75
N LYS A 461 2.00 -15.01 22.54
CA LYS A 461 0.76 -15.14 23.33
C LYS A 461 0.59 -13.98 24.33
N LEU A 462 1.68 -13.45 24.88
CA LEU A 462 1.62 -12.34 25.84
C LEU A 462 1.04 -11.08 25.20
N ALA A 463 1.45 -10.77 23.97
CA ALA A 463 0.94 -9.64 23.20
C ALA A 463 -0.51 -9.86 22.77
N GLU A 464 -0.85 -11.07 22.31
CA GLU A 464 -2.21 -11.43 21.93
C GLU A 464 -3.19 -11.29 23.10
N GLU A 465 -2.80 -11.70 24.31
CA GLU A 465 -3.61 -11.50 25.51
C GLU A 465 -3.92 -10.03 25.80
N LEU A 466 -2.96 -9.12 25.61
CA LEU A 466 -3.21 -7.68 25.78
C LEU A 466 -4.12 -7.11 24.69
N ARG A 467 -3.92 -7.52 23.42
CA ARG A 467 -4.82 -7.10 22.32
C ARG A 467 -6.25 -7.57 22.58
N GLN A 468 -6.41 -8.83 22.97
CA GLN A 468 -7.70 -9.40 23.35
C GLN A 468 -8.33 -8.64 24.52
N PHE A 469 -7.54 -8.31 25.54
CA PHE A 469 -8.00 -7.55 26.69
C PHE A 469 -8.55 -6.16 26.29
N VAL A 470 -7.87 -5.45 25.39
CA VAL A 470 -8.35 -4.15 24.86
C VAL A 470 -9.63 -4.33 24.05
N ALA A 471 -9.67 -5.32 23.15
CA ALA A 471 -10.83 -5.61 22.30
C ALA A 471 -12.09 -5.96 23.12
N ASP A 472 -11.93 -6.66 24.24
CA ASP A 472 -13.03 -7.03 25.13
C ASP A 472 -13.49 -5.89 26.04
N LYS A 473 -12.58 -4.98 26.40
CA LYS A 473 -12.81 -3.94 27.40
C LYS A 473 -13.25 -2.62 26.78
N ALA A 474 -12.58 -2.14 25.73
CA ALA A 474 -12.83 -0.81 25.15
C ALA A 474 -14.29 -0.57 24.68
N PRO A 475 -14.97 -1.52 24.01
CA PRO A 475 -16.37 -1.33 23.57
C PRO A 475 -17.35 -1.05 24.71
N LYS A 476 -17.05 -1.58 25.91
CA LYS A 476 -17.90 -1.47 27.10
C LYS A 476 -17.74 -0.12 27.82
N HIS A 477 -16.71 0.67 27.49
CA HIS A 477 -16.37 1.91 28.19
C HIS A 477 -16.71 3.14 27.34
N ARG A 478 -17.98 3.54 27.31
CA ARG A 478 -18.45 4.67 26.49
C ARG A 478 -17.76 6.00 26.81
N ALA A 479 -17.45 6.25 28.09
CA ALA A 479 -16.74 7.46 28.51
C ALA A 479 -15.31 7.52 27.98
N PHE A 480 -14.62 6.38 27.93
CA PHE A 480 -13.31 6.25 27.29
C PHE A 480 -13.38 6.57 25.79
N LEU A 481 -14.32 5.95 25.07
CA LEU A 481 -14.51 6.20 23.63
C LEU A 481 -14.84 7.67 23.34
N ALA A 482 -15.65 8.33 24.18
CA ALA A 482 -15.91 9.76 24.07
C ALA A 482 -14.67 10.63 24.33
N SER A 483 -13.81 10.23 25.25
CA SER A 483 -12.53 10.91 25.50
C SER A 483 -11.51 10.69 24.37
N MET A 484 -11.41 9.47 23.84
CA MET A 484 -10.59 9.17 22.65
C MET A 484 -11.08 9.95 21.43
N ALA A 485 -12.41 10.00 21.22
CA ALA A 485 -13.02 10.82 20.17
C ALA A 485 -12.64 12.30 20.32
N ARG A 486 -12.75 12.87 21.54
CA ARG A 486 -12.32 14.26 21.80
C ARG A 486 -10.83 14.46 21.56
N ASN A 487 -9.98 13.51 21.97
CA ASN A 487 -8.54 13.59 21.74
C ASN A 487 -8.19 13.59 20.25
N ALA A 488 -8.86 12.78 19.44
CA ALA A 488 -8.69 12.73 17.98
C ALA A 488 -9.04 14.08 17.29
N LEU A 489 -9.82 14.95 17.95
CA LEU A 489 -10.17 16.29 17.42
C LEU A 489 -9.08 17.34 17.66
N ASN A 490 -8.09 17.06 18.51
CA ASN A 490 -7.02 18.03 18.82
C ASN A 490 -6.05 18.23 17.65
N ARG A 491 -5.98 17.28 16.70
CA ARG A 491 -5.18 17.36 15.48
C ARG A 491 -6.12 17.53 14.28
N THR A 492 -6.22 18.73 13.73
CA THR A 492 -7.16 19.01 12.63
C THR A 492 -6.48 18.97 11.26
N PRO A 493 -7.19 18.63 10.18
CA PRO A 493 -6.66 18.78 8.84
C PRO A 493 -6.27 20.23 8.53
N PRO A 494 -5.32 20.47 7.61
CA PRO A 494 -4.83 21.80 7.26
C PRO A 494 -5.75 22.48 6.24
N LEU A 495 -7.05 22.56 6.54
CA LEU A 495 -8.05 23.19 5.68
C LEU A 495 -8.57 24.48 6.32
N GLY A 496 -8.48 25.58 5.59
CA GLY A 496 -9.02 26.88 5.99
C GLY A 496 -10.50 27.02 5.67
N PHE A 497 -11.12 28.08 6.18
CA PHE A 497 -12.56 28.35 5.98
C PHE A 497 -12.97 28.43 4.50
N PHE A 498 -12.07 28.89 3.63
CA PHE A 498 -12.28 29.00 2.18
C PHE A 498 -11.77 27.79 1.37
N LYS A 499 -11.53 26.63 2.00
CA LYS A 499 -10.96 25.42 1.36
C LYS A 499 -9.55 25.61 0.77
N GLU A 500 -8.83 26.64 1.25
CA GLU A 500 -7.39 26.78 1.02
C GLU A 500 -6.58 26.04 2.09
N PHE A 501 -5.35 25.66 1.74
CA PHE A 501 -4.47 25.00 2.69
C PHE A 501 -4.04 25.96 3.80
N VAL A 502 -4.09 25.49 5.04
CA VAL A 502 -3.48 26.19 6.18
C VAL A 502 -2.06 25.69 6.33
N LEU A 503 -1.10 26.52 5.90
CA LEU A 503 0.31 26.20 5.91
C LEU A 503 0.93 26.45 7.29
N GLU A 504 2.01 25.73 7.58
CA GLU A 504 2.80 25.94 8.79
C GLU A 504 3.47 27.32 8.77
N GLN A 505 3.39 28.05 9.89
CA GLN A 505 3.87 29.43 10.00
C GLN A 505 5.23 29.58 10.70
N ASP A 506 5.81 28.49 11.25
CA ASP A 506 7.03 28.55 12.07
C ASP A 506 8.25 27.83 11.43
N GLY A 507 9.42 28.48 11.51
CA GLY A 507 10.74 27.85 11.30
C GLY A 507 11.15 27.57 9.84
N LYS A 508 12.02 26.55 9.65
CA LYS A 508 12.56 26.09 8.34
C LYS A 508 11.49 25.56 7.37
N HIS A 509 10.26 25.33 7.82
CA HIS A 509 9.18 24.68 7.05
C HIS A 509 8.01 25.62 6.73
N ARG A 510 8.27 26.93 6.67
CA ARG A 510 7.28 27.94 6.30
C ARG A 510 6.68 27.61 4.91
N ASN A 511 5.37 27.73 4.76
CA ASN A 511 4.60 27.40 3.54
C ASN A 511 4.46 25.90 3.20
N SER A 512 4.63 25.00 4.18
CA SER A 512 4.47 23.55 3.96
C SER A 512 3.28 22.95 4.73
N ILE A 513 2.91 21.72 4.39
CA ILE A 513 1.90 20.91 5.08
C ILE A 513 2.56 19.66 5.66
N ASN A 514 2.48 19.49 6.99
CA ASN A 514 2.95 18.27 7.62
C ASN A 514 1.93 17.11 7.45
N LEU A 515 2.14 16.24 6.46
CA LEU A 515 1.19 15.17 6.11
C LEU A 515 1.02 14.12 7.22
N LYS A 516 2.06 13.86 8.02
CA LYS A 516 1.96 12.95 9.17
C LYS A 516 1.06 13.54 10.25
N ARG A 517 1.38 14.75 10.71
CA ARG A 517 0.72 15.41 11.84
C ARG A 517 -0.70 15.88 11.52
N ARG A 518 -0.95 16.33 10.29
CA ARG A 518 -2.22 16.93 9.87
C ARG A 518 -3.08 16.01 8.98
N GLY A 519 -2.54 14.87 8.54
CA GLY A 519 -3.22 13.93 7.63
C GLY A 519 -3.31 12.52 8.19
N THR A 520 -2.26 11.71 8.02
CA THR A 520 -2.32 10.27 8.34
C THR A 520 -2.56 10.01 9.82
N ALA A 521 -1.88 10.70 10.75
CA ALA A 521 -2.08 10.49 12.18
C ALA A 521 -3.52 10.78 12.66
N PRO A 522 -4.13 11.95 12.39
CA PRO A 522 -5.52 12.21 12.80
C PRO A 522 -6.53 11.28 12.11
N LEU A 523 -6.23 10.77 10.91
CA LEU A 523 -7.06 9.78 10.23
C LEU A 523 -6.98 8.41 10.92
N THR A 524 -5.77 7.94 11.24
CA THR A 524 -5.55 6.74 12.06
C THR A 524 -6.22 6.89 13.44
N ASP A 525 -6.15 8.06 14.06
CA ASP A 525 -6.81 8.32 15.35
C ASP A 525 -8.35 8.18 15.22
N ALA A 526 -8.94 8.69 14.14
CA ALA A 526 -10.38 8.55 13.88
C ALA A 526 -10.79 7.09 13.64
N ILE A 527 -10.01 6.34 12.84
CA ILE A 527 -10.21 4.91 12.60
C ILE A 527 -10.08 4.14 13.92
N ARG A 528 -9.07 4.45 14.75
CA ARG A 528 -8.83 3.79 16.04
C ARG A 528 -10.02 3.91 16.98
N VAL A 529 -10.65 5.08 17.07
CA VAL A 529 -11.84 5.27 17.93
C VAL A 529 -12.97 4.33 17.52
N HIS A 530 -13.22 4.19 16.22
CA HIS A 530 -14.25 3.30 15.70
C HIS A 530 -13.89 1.82 15.86
N ALA A 531 -12.63 1.44 15.59
CA ALA A 531 -12.11 0.09 15.79
C ALA A 531 -12.25 -0.36 17.25
N LEU A 532 -11.88 0.51 18.20
CA LEU A 532 -12.06 0.27 19.64
C LEU A 532 -13.53 0.15 20.04
N ALA A 533 -14.44 0.85 19.36
CA ALA A 533 -15.87 0.80 19.65
C ALA A 533 -16.53 -0.50 19.18
N VAL A 534 -15.98 -1.17 18.15
CA VAL A 534 -16.48 -2.45 17.64
C VAL A 534 -15.73 -3.66 18.20
N GLY A 535 -14.67 -3.42 18.99
CA GLY A 535 -13.84 -4.50 19.54
C GLY A 535 -12.97 -5.17 18.49
N SER A 536 -12.56 -4.42 17.47
CA SER A 536 -11.66 -4.91 16.42
C SER A 536 -10.34 -5.37 17.02
N LYS A 537 -9.87 -6.53 16.59
CA LYS A 537 -8.53 -7.06 16.91
C LYS A 537 -7.51 -6.75 15.82
N ALA A 538 -7.97 -6.23 14.69
CA ALA A 538 -7.11 -5.86 13.57
C ALA A 538 -6.10 -4.78 14.01
N GLN A 539 -4.87 -4.92 13.53
CA GLN A 539 -3.79 -3.97 13.83
C GLN A 539 -3.71 -2.89 12.75
N ASN A 540 -3.73 -3.31 11.49
CA ASN A 540 -3.61 -2.40 10.35
C ASN A 540 -4.89 -1.54 10.21
N SER A 541 -4.74 -0.26 9.86
CA SER A 541 -5.88 0.65 9.75
C SER A 541 -6.84 0.28 8.62
N PHE A 542 -6.37 -0.32 7.52
CA PHE A 542 -7.23 -0.79 6.43
C PHE A 542 -8.08 -1.98 6.87
N GLU A 543 -7.49 -2.94 7.58
CA GLU A 543 -8.22 -4.06 8.17
C GLU A 543 -9.26 -3.58 9.21
N ARG A 544 -8.88 -2.60 10.06
CA ARG A 544 -9.82 -1.96 11.00
C ARG A 544 -10.99 -1.30 10.29
N ILE A 545 -10.77 -0.67 9.14
CA ILE A 545 -11.85 -0.08 8.34
C ILE A 545 -12.84 -1.17 7.87
N GLU A 546 -12.36 -2.34 7.45
CA GLU A 546 -13.22 -3.46 7.08
C GLU A 546 -14.03 -3.98 8.27
N ASP A 547 -13.44 -4.10 9.46
CA ASP A 547 -14.17 -4.45 10.68
C ASP A 547 -15.27 -3.42 11.02
N ILE A 548 -14.95 -2.12 10.89
CA ILE A 548 -15.89 -1.02 11.11
C ILE A 548 -17.05 -1.05 10.11
N LYS A 549 -16.75 -1.39 8.86
CA LYS A 549 -17.72 -1.53 7.77
C LYS A 549 -18.65 -2.72 7.99
N GLN A 550 -18.11 -3.88 8.37
CA GLN A 550 -18.89 -5.08 8.70
C GLN A 550 -19.82 -4.84 9.91
N ALA A 551 -19.36 -4.08 10.90
CA ALA A 551 -20.16 -3.69 12.05
C ALA A 551 -21.28 -2.67 11.72
N GLY A 552 -21.31 -2.12 10.50
CA GLY A 552 -22.31 -1.13 10.08
C GLY A 552 -22.26 0.17 10.87
N LEU A 553 -21.10 0.52 11.43
CA LEU A 553 -20.98 1.68 12.33
C LEU A 553 -20.98 3.02 11.56
N LEU A 554 -20.53 3.00 10.31
CA LEU A 554 -20.50 4.15 9.41
C LEU A 554 -21.59 4.06 8.34
N PRO A 555 -22.11 5.20 7.84
CA PRO A 555 -23.00 5.21 6.68
C PRO A 555 -22.35 4.55 5.45
N SER A 556 -23.19 4.02 4.54
CA SER A 556 -22.72 3.39 3.30
C SER A 556 -21.75 4.29 2.53
N GLY A 557 -20.67 3.70 2.01
CA GLY A 557 -19.59 4.39 1.30
C GLY A 557 -18.55 5.10 2.20
N LYS A 558 -18.88 5.46 3.44
CA LYS A 558 -17.96 6.24 4.30
C LYS A 558 -16.73 5.47 4.76
N ALA A 559 -16.84 4.15 4.92
CA ALA A 559 -15.68 3.30 5.19
C ALA A 559 -14.70 3.29 4.00
N GLN A 560 -15.23 3.22 2.76
CA GLN A 560 -14.40 3.29 1.56
C GLN A 560 -13.72 4.66 1.43
N ASP A 561 -14.46 5.76 1.66
CA ASP A 561 -13.89 7.11 1.66
C ASP A 561 -12.67 7.21 2.61
N LEU A 562 -12.77 6.63 3.82
CA LEU A 562 -11.66 6.61 4.80
C LEU A 562 -10.45 5.82 4.29
N SER A 563 -10.70 4.67 3.66
CA SER A 563 -9.65 3.82 3.07
C SER A 563 -8.91 4.58 1.97
N ASP A 564 -9.66 5.17 1.04
CA ASP A 564 -9.10 5.90 -0.11
C ASP A 564 -8.33 7.15 0.36
N ALA A 565 -8.84 7.86 1.37
CA ALA A 565 -8.15 9.00 1.95
C ALA A 565 -6.85 8.60 2.67
N LEU A 566 -6.85 7.46 3.38
CA LEU A 566 -5.66 6.97 4.07
C LEU A 566 -4.59 6.53 3.08
N GLU A 567 -4.98 5.80 2.03
CA GLU A 567 -4.10 5.39 0.94
C GLU A 567 -3.48 6.62 0.28
N TYR A 568 -4.30 7.58 -0.13
CA TYR A 568 -3.84 8.77 -0.83
C TYR A 568 -2.88 9.63 0.02
N LEU A 569 -3.22 9.88 1.30
CA LEU A 569 -2.34 10.64 2.19
C LEU A 569 -1.01 9.92 2.45
N SER A 570 -1.04 8.59 2.54
CA SER A 570 0.14 7.78 2.81
C SER A 570 1.05 7.68 1.59
N ILE A 571 0.50 7.53 0.38
CA ILE A 571 1.29 7.45 -0.85
C ILE A 571 1.92 8.80 -1.21
N VAL A 572 1.20 9.91 -1.06
CA VAL A 572 1.78 11.26 -1.28
C VAL A 572 2.94 11.50 -0.32
N ARG A 573 2.78 11.09 0.95
CA ARG A 573 3.85 11.18 1.95
C ARG A 573 5.04 10.29 1.59
N ALA A 574 4.80 9.06 1.12
CA ALA A 574 5.87 8.15 0.72
C ALA A 574 6.65 8.66 -0.50
N ARG A 575 5.94 9.14 -1.53
CA ARG A 575 6.55 9.74 -2.73
C ARG A 575 7.38 10.97 -2.41
N HIS A 576 6.88 11.87 -1.55
CA HIS A 576 7.66 13.03 -1.09
C HIS A 576 8.99 12.61 -0.43
N GLN A 577 8.94 11.59 0.43
CA GLN A 577 10.14 11.08 1.08
C GLN A 577 11.10 10.42 0.09
N ALA A 578 10.58 9.71 -0.91
CA ALA A 578 11.39 9.08 -1.95
C ALA A 578 12.10 10.13 -2.82
N LEU A 579 11.39 11.19 -3.23
CA LEU A 579 11.95 12.31 -3.99
C LEU A 579 13.07 13.01 -3.21
N ALA A 580 12.88 13.26 -1.91
CA ALA A 580 13.92 13.84 -1.06
C ALA A 580 15.19 12.96 -1.02
N ILE A 581 15.03 11.65 -0.84
CA ILE A 581 16.16 10.69 -0.85
C ILE A 581 16.88 10.71 -2.19
N GLN A 582 16.15 10.71 -3.31
CA GLN A 582 16.73 10.77 -4.65
C GLN A 582 17.48 12.08 -4.92
N ALA A 583 17.01 13.19 -4.34
CA ALA A 583 17.67 14.48 -4.39
C ALA A 583 18.87 14.60 -3.44
N GLY A 584 19.16 13.57 -2.63
CA GLY A 584 20.20 13.61 -1.60
C GLY A 584 19.86 14.49 -0.39
N GLU A 585 18.59 14.80 -0.21
CA GLU A 585 18.05 15.58 0.91
C GLU A 585 17.58 14.66 2.05
N GLU A 586 17.53 15.19 3.28
CA GLU A 586 16.93 14.44 4.38
C GLU A 586 15.40 14.35 4.23
N PRO A 587 14.83 13.14 4.18
CA PRO A 587 13.39 12.98 4.04
C PRO A 587 12.67 13.49 5.29
N ASP A 588 11.56 14.20 5.09
CA ASP A 588 10.72 14.69 6.17
C ASP A 588 9.23 14.37 5.98
N ASN A 589 8.35 15.07 6.69
CA ASN A 589 6.90 14.89 6.55
C ASN A 589 6.20 16.13 5.99
N ASN A 590 6.95 17.13 5.51
CA ASN A 590 6.45 18.44 5.14
C ASN A 590 6.44 18.61 3.62
N VAL A 591 5.24 18.66 3.03
CA VAL A 591 5.07 18.84 1.59
C VAL A 591 4.72 20.28 1.28
N GLN A 592 5.43 20.90 0.34
CA GLN A 592 5.08 22.23 -0.17
C GLN A 592 4.00 22.09 -1.24
N PRO A 593 2.80 22.67 -1.08
CA PRO A 593 1.73 22.50 -2.06
C PRO A 593 2.05 23.02 -3.45
N GLU A 594 2.97 23.98 -3.57
CA GLU A 594 3.43 24.54 -4.84
C GLU A 594 4.20 23.52 -5.69
N MET A 595 4.85 22.54 -5.04
CA MET A 595 5.55 21.44 -5.70
C MET A 595 4.60 20.33 -6.18
N LEU A 596 3.31 20.39 -5.80
CA LEU A 596 2.30 19.41 -6.21
C LEU A 596 1.57 19.89 -7.47
N SER A 597 1.30 18.96 -8.37
CA SER A 597 0.44 19.22 -9.53
C SER A 597 -0.96 19.70 -9.11
N SER A 598 -1.68 20.37 -10.00
CA SER A 598 -3.06 20.81 -9.73
C SER A 598 -3.98 19.64 -9.39
N PHE A 599 -3.77 18.48 -10.02
CA PHE A 599 -4.47 17.23 -9.73
C PHE A 599 -4.16 16.73 -8.31
N GLU A 600 -2.89 16.63 -7.96
CA GLU A 600 -2.48 16.15 -6.63
C GLU A 600 -2.99 17.05 -5.51
N ARG A 601 -2.92 18.37 -5.71
CA ARG A 601 -3.49 19.35 -4.77
C ARG A 601 -4.98 19.16 -4.57
N ARG A 602 -5.76 18.93 -5.64
CA ARG A 602 -7.21 18.71 -5.56
C ARG A 602 -7.53 17.43 -4.78
N ASN A 603 -6.87 16.32 -5.09
CA ASN A 603 -7.09 15.05 -4.39
C ASN A 603 -6.63 15.12 -2.93
N LEU A 604 -5.56 15.87 -2.64
CA LEU A 604 -5.11 16.09 -1.27
C LEU A 604 -6.14 16.91 -0.46
N LYS A 605 -6.72 17.96 -1.06
CA LYS A 605 -7.84 18.71 -0.47
C LYS A 605 -9.04 17.79 -0.20
N GLU A 606 -9.34 16.87 -1.11
CA GLU A 606 -10.44 15.90 -0.96
C GLU A 606 -10.19 14.91 0.17
N ALA A 607 -9.00 14.32 0.26
CA ALA A 607 -8.63 13.42 1.36
C ALA A 607 -8.73 14.13 2.72
N PHE A 608 -8.30 15.39 2.82
CA PHE A 608 -8.49 16.18 4.05
C PHE A 608 -9.97 16.50 4.34
N ARG A 609 -10.82 16.63 3.31
CA ARG A 609 -12.27 16.79 3.49
C ARG A 609 -12.89 15.52 4.08
N VAL A 610 -12.47 14.35 3.62
CA VAL A 610 -12.89 13.06 4.21
C VAL A 610 -12.49 13.00 5.68
N LEU A 611 -11.23 13.31 6.00
CA LEU A 611 -10.75 13.37 7.39
C LEU A 611 -11.57 14.35 8.24
N HIS A 612 -11.85 15.55 7.74
CA HIS A 612 -12.68 16.53 8.43
C HIS A 612 -14.09 15.98 8.73
N ASN A 613 -14.70 15.31 7.75
CA ASN A 613 -16.02 14.70 7.91
C ASN A 613 -15.99 13.55 8.92
N ALA A 614 -14.94 12.73 8.91
CA ALA A 614 -14.72 11.66 9.89
C ALA A 614 -14.66 12.23 11.32
N GLN A 615 -13.89 13.29 11.53
CA GLN A 615 -13.81 13.98 12.82
C GLN A 615 -15.16 14.58 13.25
N ASN A 616 -15.92 15.16 12.32
CA ASN A 616 -17.27 15.66 12.64
C ASN A 616 -18.23 14.51 13.01
N PHE A 617 -18.11 13.36 12.37
CA PHE A 617 -18.89 12.18 12.72
C PHE A 617 -18.55 11.68 14.14
N LEU A 618 -17.28 11.71 14.54
CA LEU A 618 -16.88 11.40 15.92
C LEU A 618 -17.62 12.27 16.96
N LYS A 619 -17.70 13.60 16.72
CA LYS A 619 -18.42 14.54 17.59
C LYS A 619 -19.90 14.18 17.74
N PHE A 620 -20.54 13.77 16.64
CA PHE A 620 -21.94 13.40 16.64
C PHE A 620 -22.17 12.06 17.37
N ARG A 621 -21.34 11.06 17.08
CA ARG A 621 -21.51 9.68 17.54
C ARG A 621 -21.10 9.43 18.99
N TYR A 622 -20.06 10.10 19.45
CA TYR A 622 -19.49 9.94 20.79
C TYR A 622 -19.68 11.20 21.63
N LYS A 623 -20.94 11.52 21.93
CA LYS A 623 -21.26 12.60 22.87
C LYS A 623 -20.99 12.14 24.30
N SER A 624 -20.27 12.96 25.06
CA SER A 624 -20.11 12.75 26.49
C SER A 624 -21.44 13.11 27.17
N ASN A 625 -22.23 12.12 27.58
CA ASN A 625 -23.29 12.34 28.57
C ASN A 625 -22.64 12.56 29.93
N VAL A 626 -21.95 13.69 30.12
CA VAL A 626 -21.67 14.18 31.48
C VAL A 626 -22.96 14.86 31.90
N ARG A 627 -23.79 14.17 32.71
CA ARG A 627 -24.67 14.90 33.61
C ARG A 627 -23.73 15.68 34.54
N VAL A 628 -23.76 17.01 34.41
CA VAL A 628 -23.17 17.93 35.39
C VAL A 628 -23.79 17.66 36.75
#